data_AF-A0A0F9XZL9-F1
#
_entry.id   AF-A0A0F9XZL9-F1
#
_cell.length_a   1.000
_cell.length_b   1.000
_cell.length_c   1.000
_cell.angle_alpha   90.00
_cell.angle_beta   90.00
_cell.angle_gamma   90.00
#
_symmetry.space_group_name_H-M   'P 1'
#
loop_
_entity.id
_entity.type
_entity.pdbx_description
1 polymer ?
#
loop_
_entity_poly.entity_id
_entity_poly.type
_entity_poly.pdbx_seq_one_letter_code
_entity_poly.pdbx_strand_id
1 'polypeptide(L)'
;MIKTDILIIGAGPTGLFAVFEAGLLKLKCHLIDALPQAGGQCSEIYPKKPIYDIPGFPEVLAGDLVDNLMEQIKSFQPGFTLGERAETIKKLEDGTFVVTTNKGAEHHAPIVAIAGGLGSFEPRKPLLDNLSKFEDNGVAYMIKDPEVYRDKKVIIAGGGDSALDWSIFLADIASQVTLVHRRNEFRGALDSVEKVQELKDKGRLNLITPAEIIALNGDTQLESVLIRKISDAKEELILEVDNFIPLFGLSPKLGPIGDWGLEIEKNAIKVDTFDYQTNIPGIYAIGDVNTYPGKLKLILCGFHEATLMCQSAFQKIHPDKKYVMKYTTVGGVSGFDGTKKEAPKAVVKAIE
;
A
#
# COMPACT_ATOMS: atom_id res chain seq x y z
N MET A 1 22.54 14.86 -0.22
CA MET A 1 21.56 14.87 -1.33
C MET A 1 21.94 13.80 -2.34
N ILE A 2 21.05 12.83 -2.55
CA ILE A 2 21.21 11.72 -3.50
C ILE A 2 20.75 12.21 -4.89
N LYS A 3 21.49 11.91 -5.96
CA LYS A 3 21.13 12.30 -7.33
C LYS A 3 20.88 11.08 -8.20
N THR A 4 19.83 11.11 -9.00
CA THR A 4 19.45 10.02 -9.90
C THR A 4 18.73 10.56 -11.13
N ASP A 5 18.66 9.78 -12.22
CA ASP A 5 17.93 10.18 -13.42
C ASP A 5 16.41 10.06 -13.22
N ILE A 6 15.98 8.95 -12.60
CA ILE A 6 14.59 8.72 -12.20
C ILE A 6 14.54 8.40 -10.71
N LEU A 7 13.80 9.19 -9.94
CA LEU A 7 13.47 8.89 -8.56
C LEU A 7 12.13 8.17 -8.49
N ILE A 8 12.12 6.95 -7.94
CA ILE A 8 10.92 6.11 -7.87
C ILE A 8 10.39 6.12 -6.43
N ILE A 9 9.11 6.46 -6.25
CA ILE A 9 8.44 6.47 -4.95
C ILE A 9 7.65 5.16 -4.81
N GLY A 10 8.22 4.18 -4.12
CA GLY A 10 7.70 2.82 -3.96
C GLY A 10 8.63 1.78 -4.58
N ALA A 11 9.01 0.78 -3.78
CA ALA A 11 9.84 -0.37 -4.13
C ALA A 11 9.01 -1.65 -4.27
N GLY A 12 7.71 -1.54 -4.59
CA GLY A 12 6.86 -2.68 -4.99
C GLY A 12 7.22 -3.24 -6.37
N PRO A 13 6.53 -4.30 -6.84
CA PRO A 13 6.88 -4.99 -8.08
C PRO A 13 6.99 -4.05 -9.28
N THR A 14 6.04 -3.13 -9.43
CA THR A 14 6.04 -2.11 -10.49
C THR A 14 7.24 -1.15 -10.42
N GLY A 15 7.60 -0.70 -9.21
CA GLY A 15 8.77 0.16 -9.00
C GLY A 15 10.08 -0.56 -9.30
N LEU A 16 10.20 -1.83 -8.90
CA LEU A 16 11.35 -2.67 -9.24
C LEU A 16 11.46 -2.89 -10.75
N PHE A 17 10.36 -3.22 -11.43
CA PHE A 17 10.38 -3.40 -12.88
C PHE A 17 10.68 -2.09 -13.65
N ALA A 18 10.26 -0.93 -13.11
CA ALA A 18 10.65 0.36 -13.68
C ALA A 18 12.18 0.59 -13.67
N VAL A 19 12.91 0.07 -12.68
CA VAL A 19 14.38 0.09 -12.69
C VAL A 19 14.93 -0.73 -13.86
N PHE A 20 14.34 -1.89 -14.14
CA PHE A 20 14.76 -2.72 -15.27
C PHE A 20 14.61 -1.98 -16.60
N GLU A 21 13.44 -1.41 -16.84
CA GLU A 21 13.14 -0.65 -18.07
C GLU A 21 14.03 0.60 -18.21
N ALA A 22 14.21 1.35 -17.13
CA ALA A 22 15.12 2.50 -17.09
C ALA A 22 16.59 2.08 -17.35
N GLY A 23 17.01 0.95 -16.81
CA GLY A 23 18.34 0.39 -17.01
C GLY A 23 18.64 0.02 -18.46
N LEU A 24 17.65 -0.50 -19.20
CA LEU A 24 17.74 -0.74 -20.64
C LEU A 24 18.01 0.57 -21.41
N LEU A 25 17.47 1.69 -20.92
CA LEU A 25 17.65 3.04 -21.45
C LEU A 25 18.89 3.76 -20.93
N LYS A 26 19.71 3.10 -20.09
CA LYS A 26 20.90 3.68 -19.44
C LYS A 26 20.59 4.83 -18.48
N LEU A 27 19.41 4.80 -17.87
CA LEU A 27 19.00 5.74 -16.83
C LEU A 27 19.19 5.09 -15.45
N LYS A 28 19.80 5.82 -14.52
CA LYS A 28 19.96 5.39 -13.14
C LYS A 28 18.71 5.67 -12.33
N CYS A 29 18.42 4.76 -11.40
CA CYS A 29 17.27 4.86 -10.52
C CYS A 29 17.68 4.85 -9.05
N HIS A 30 16.92 5.57 -8.25
CA HIS A 30 16.90 5.45 -6.79
C HIS A 30 15.46 5.26 -6.35
N LEU A 31 15.19 4.34 -5.42
CA LEU A 31 13.85 4.09 -4.90
C LEU A 31 13.74 4.57 -3.45
N ILE A 32 12.59 5.16 -3.11
CA ILE A 32 12.20 5.48 -1.72
C ILE A 32 11.02 4.60 -1.34
N ASP A 33 11.08 3.90 -0.21
CA ASP A 33 9.94 3.14 0.30
C ASP A 33 9.85 3.24 1.84
N ALA A 34 8.62 3.38 2.34
CA ALA A 34 8.34 3.42 3.77
C ALA A 34 8.59 2.07 4.44
N LEU A 35 8.48 0.96 3.71
CA LEU A 35 8.85 -0.36 4.19
C LEU A 35 10.37 -0.48 4.29
N PRO A 36 10.90 -1.18 5.32
CA PRO A 36 12.34 -1.41 5.47
C PRO A 36 12.89 -2.43 4.45
N GLN A 37 12.05 -2.93 3.54
CA GLN A 37 12.34 -3.99 2.58
C GLN A 37 11.64 -3.71 1.24
N ALA A 38 12.22 -4.20 0.15
CA ALA A 38 11.61 -4.11 -1.19
C ALA A 38 10.49 -5.15 -1.38
N GLY A 39 9.64 -4.91 -2.38
CA GLY A 39 8.56 -5.79 -2.84
C GLY A 39 7.15 -5.39 -2.45
N GLY A 40 6.98 -4.31 -1.67
CA GLY A 40 5.68 -3.71 -1.41
C GLY A 40 4.65 -4.70 -0.86
N GLN A 41 3.43 -4.68 -1.42
CA GLN A 41 2.33 -5.58 -1.00
C GLN A 41 2.70 -7.06 -1.09
N CYS A 42 3.51 -7.46 -2.09
CA CYS A 42 3.95 -8.86 -2.24
C CYS A 42 4.80 -9.32 -1.06
N SER A 43 5.73 -8.49 -0.58
CA SER A 43 6.58 -8.83 0.56
C SER A 43 5.86 -8.68 1.90
N GLU A 44 5.03 -7.65 2.04
CA GLU A 44 4.44 -7.26 3.33
C GLU A 44 3.14 -8.00 3.67
N ILE A 45 2.27 -8.21 2.67
CA ILE A 45 0.89 -8.65 2.93
C ILE A 45 0.71 -10.15 2.64
N TYR A 46 1.33 -10.65 1.57
CA TYR A 46 1.08 -12.02 1.11
C TYR A 46 2.31 -12.76 0.53
N PRO A 47 3.50 -12.71 1.17
CA PRO A 47 4.74 -13.25 0.60
C PRO A 47 4.69 -14.74 0.27
N LYS A 48 3.89 -15.50 1.02
CA LYS A 48 3.74 -16.96 0.88
C LYS A 48 2.54 -17.38 0.03
N LYS A 49 1.77 -16.43 -0.53
CA LYS A 49 0.62 -16.76 -1.38
C LYS A 49 1.08 -16.93 -2.84
N PRO A 50 0.56 -17.94 -3.54
CA PRO A 50 0.78 -18.08 -4.97
C PRO A 50 0.01 -17.03 -5.77
N ILE A 51 0.61 -16.61 -6.89
CA ILE A 51 0.07 -15.70 -7.90
C ILE A 51 -0.01 -16.48 -9.21
N TYR A 52 -1.12 -16.34 -9.93
CA TYR A 52 -1.46 -17.17 -11.10
C TYR A 52 -1.65 -16.38 -12.40
N ASP A 53 -1.50 -15.06 -12.35
CA ASP A 53 -1.80 -14.13 -13.45
C ASP A 53 -0.59 -13.29 -13.89
N ILE A 54 0.63 -13.72 -13.54
CA ILE A 54 1.86 -13.14 -14.08
C ILE A 54 2.23 -13.86 -15.39
N PRO A 55 2.26 -13.16 -16.54
CA PRO A 55 2.61 -13.79 -17.81
C PRO A 55 3.95 -14.52 -17.77
N GLY A 56 3.96 -15.78 -18.20
CA GLY A 56 5.15 -16.64 -18.19
C GLY A 56 5.31 -17.47 -16.91
N PHE A 57 4.54 -17.19 -15.85
CA PHE A 57 4.49 -18.00 -14.63
C PHE A 57 3.09 -18.63 -14.48
N PRO A 58 2.94 -19.95 -14.71
CA PRO A 58 1.69 -20.65 -14.38
C PRO A 58 1.32 -20.49 -12.90
N GLU A 59 2.33 -20.45 -12.04
CA GLU A 59 2.23 -20.18 -10.60
C GLU A 59 3.59 -19.61 -10.13
N VAL A 60 3.56 -18.59 -9.26
CA VAL A 60 4.75 -18.06 -8.59
C VAL A 60 4.37 -17.53 -7.20
N LEU A 61 5.17 -17.80 -6.17
CA LEU A 61 4.96 -17.17 -4.86
C LEU A 61 5.24 -15.68 -4.95
N ALA A 62 4.48 -14.87 -4.21
CA ALA A 62 4.67 -13.42 -4.23
C ALA A 62 6.09 -12.99 -3.80
N GLY A 63 6.68 -13.67 -2.81
CA GLY A 63 8.08 -13.46 -2.41
C GLY A 63 9.07 -13.81 -3.53
N ASP A 64 8.91 -14.98 -4.16
CA ASP A 64 9.77 -15.44 -5.25
C ASP A 64 9.71 -14.49 -6.46
N LEU A 65 8.54 -13.90 -6.75
CA LEU A 65 8.41 -12.88 -7.78
C LEU A 65 9.26 -11.64 -7.45
N VAL A 66 9.26 -11.19 -6.20
CA VAL A 66 10.09 -10.06 -5.75
C VAL A 66 11.57 -10.40 -5.86
N ASP A 67 11.99 -11.59 -5.44
CA ASP A 67 13.38 -12.04 -5.54
C ASP A 67 13.85 -12.07 -7.00
N ASN A 68 13.00 -12.58 -7.91
CA ASN A 68 13.27 -12.58 -9.34
C ASN A 68 13.40 -11.16 -9.91
N LEU A 69 12.55 -10.22 -9.50
CA LEU A 69 12.64 -8.81 -9.91
C LEU A 69 13.91 -8.14 -9.37
N MET A 70 14.29 -8.42 -8.12
CA MET A 70 15.53 -7.90 -7.52
C MET A 70 16.77 -8.41 -8.28
N GLU A 71 16.81 -9.70 -8.63
CA GLU A 71 17.91 -10.26 -9.44
C GLU A 71 17.89 -9.68 -10.87
N GLN A 72 16.71 -9.42 -11.44
CA GLN A 72 16.57 -8.81 -12.77
C GLN A 72 17.19 -7.40 -12.82
N ILE A 73 17.06 -6.62 -11.74
CA ILE A 73 17.52 -5.22 -11.70
C ILE A 73 18.93 -5.04 -11.14
N LYS A 74 19.47 -6.07 -10.49
CA LYS A 74 20.77 -6.05 -9.80
C LYS A 74 21.90 -5.44 -10.61
N SER A 75 22.01 -5.81 -11.88
CA SER A 75 23.06 -5.32 -12.78
C SER A 75 22.99 -3.82 -13.05
N PHE A 76 21.83 -3.18 -12.84
CA PHE A 76 21.62 -1.74 -12.98
C PHE A 76 21.88 -0.97 -11.68
N GLN A 77 22.32 -1.64 -10.61
CA GLN A 77 22.78 -1.01 -9.37
C GLN A 77 21.86 0.10 -8.84
N PRO A 78 20.54 -0.15 -8.68
CA PRO A 78 19.65 0.87 -8.13
C PRO A 78 20.03 1.23 -6.70
N GLY A 79 19.88 2.50 -6.35
CA GLY A 79 19.94 2.95 -4.97
C GLY A 79 18.60 2.75 -4.25
N PHE A 80 18.63 2.57 -2.94
CA PHE A 80 17.43 2.42 -2.11
C PHE A 80 17.51 3.29 -0.86
N THR A 81 16.41 3.95 -0.52
CA THR A 81 16.14 4.56 0.78
C THR A 81 14.90 3.87 1.35
N LEU A 82 15.11 2.79 2.10
CA LEU A 82 14.06 1.97 2.70
C LEU A 82 13.81 2.39 4.15
N GLY A 83 12.61 2.14 4.65
CA GLY A 83 12.20 2.56 5.99
C GLY A 83 11.99 4.07 6.12
N GLU A 84 11.85 4.77 5.00
CA GLU A 84 11.59 6.21 4.93
C GLU A 84 10.51 6.52 3.90
N ARG A 85 9.59 7.40 4.24
CA ARG A 85 8.49 7.82 3.36
C ARG A 85 8.87 9.11 2.66
N ALA A 86 8.60 9.21 1.36
CA ALA A 86 8.65 10.49 0.65
C ALA A 86 7.58 11.43 1.22
N GLU A 87 8.01 12.57 1.78
CA GLU A 87 7.15 13.45 2.54
C GLU A 87 6.76 14.68 1.71
N THR A 88 7.76 15.40 1.20
CA THR A 88 7.55 16.64 0.45
C THR A 88 8.24 16.58 -0.90
N ILE A 89 7.67 17.24 -1.89
CA ILE A 89 8.29 17.48 -3.20
C ILE A 89 8.38 18.98 -3.48
N LYS A 90 9.51 19.41 -4.01
CA LYS A 90 9.73 20.77 -4.49
C LYS A 90 10.21 20.73 -5.94
N LYS A 91 9.49 21.42 -6.82
CA LYS A 91 9.97 21.69 -8.18
C LYS A 91 10.94 22.87 -8.17
N LEU A 92 12.09 22.71 -8.80
CA LEU A 92 13.11 23.75 -8.95
C LEU A 92 12.87 24.58 -10.23
N GLU A 93 13.56 25.72 -10.33
CA GLU A 93 13.44 26.64 -11.47
C GLU A 93 13.88 26.01 -12.80
N ASP A 94 14.83 25.08 -12.76
CA ASP A 94 15.29 24.30 -13.92
C ASP A 94 14.32 23.19 -14.35
N GLY A 95 13.20 23.05 -13.64
CA GLY A 95 12.17 22.05 -13.91
C GLY A 95 12.40 20.69 -13.24
N THR A 96 13.53 20.48 -12.56
CA THR A 96 13.81 19.25 -11.81
C THR A 96 13.13 19.24 -10.43
N PHE A 97 13.25 18.13 -9.70
CA PHE A 97 12.55 17.92 -8.43
C PHE A 97 13.53 17.58 -7.31
N VAL A 98 13.22 18.09 -6.12
CA VAL A 98 13.79 17.64 -4.85
C VAL A 98 12.68 17.00 -4.02
N VAL A 99 12.84 15.73 -3.67
CA VAL A 99 11.96 15.03 -2.74
C VAL A 99 12.69 14.87 -1.42
N THR A 100 12.02 15.19 -0.32
CA THR A 100 12.54 15.05 1.03
C THR A 100 11.74 13.99 1.78
N THR A 101 12.43 13.07 2.44
CA THR A 101 11.78 12.01 3.23
C THR A 101 11.37 12.51 4.60
N ASN A 102 10.52 11.73 5.29
CA ASN A 102 10.11 11.99 6.67
C ASN A 102 11.28 11.96 7.68
N LYS A 103 12.47 11.45 7.29
CA LYS A 103 13.71 11.50 8.10
C LYS A 103 14.71 12.54 7.61
N GLY A 104 14.33 13.37 6.65
CA GLY A 104 15.14 14.48 6.14
C GLY A 104 16.16 14.12 5.07
N ALA A 105 16.15 12.89 4.53
CA ALA A 105 16.97 12.57 3.36
C ALA A 105 16.43 13.30 2.13
N GLU A 106 17.33 13.93 1.36
CA GLU A 106 16.97 14.67 0.15
C GLU A 106 17.47 13.98 -1.11
N HIS A 107 16.58 13.90 -2.11
CA HIS A 107 16.81 13.24 -3.39
C HIS A 107 16.48 14.20 -4.52
N HIS A 108 17.40 14.36 -5.46
CA HIS A 108 17.28 15.25 -6.62
C HIS A 108 17.22 14.43 -7.91
N ALA A 109 16.19 14.67 -8.72
CA ALA A 109 16.01 14.01 -10.01
C ALA A 109 15.23 14.90 -11.00
N PRO A 110 15.53 14.82 -12.31
CA PRO A 110 14.70 15.45 -13.34
C PRO A 110 13.34 14.77 -13.51
N ILE A 111 13.22 13.48 -13.16
CA ILE A 111 12.00 12.69 -13.28
C ILE A 111 11.64 12.04 -11.93
N VAL A 112 10.35 12.09 -11.58
CA VAL A 112 9.78 11.38 -10.43
C VAL A 112 8.72 10.39 -10.94
N ALA A 113 8.85 9.11 -10.58
CA ALA A 113 7.87 8.07 -10.88
C ALA A 113 7.22 7.58 -9.59
N ILE A 114 5.93 7.86 -9.41
CA ILE A 114 5.17 7.42 -8.24
C ILE A 114 4.67 6.01 -8.50
N ALA A 115 5.22 5.04 -7.77
CA ALA A 115 4.85 3.62 -7.77
C ALA A 115 4.36 3.19 -6.38
N GLY A 116 3.64 4.09 -5.68
CA GLY A 116 3.26 3.96 -4.27
C GLY A 116 2.19 2.91 -3.97
N GLY A 117 1.83 2.07 -4.95
CA GLY A 117 0.80 1.05 -4.81
C GLY A 117 -0.54 1.63 -4.37
N LEU A 118 -1.17 1.01 -3.38
CA LEU A 118 -2.39 1.52 -2.77
C LEU A 118 -2.13 2.61 -1.70
N GLY A 119 -0.88 3.07 -1.57
CA GLY A 119 -0.45 3.98 -0.52
C GLY A 119 -0.43 3.31 0.86
N SER A 120 -0.51 4.10 1.93
CA SER A 120 -0.63 3.56 3.29
C SER A 120 -2.05 3.06 3.54
N PHE A 121 -2.17 1.90 4.16
CA PHE A 121 -3.47 1.41 4.63
C PHE A 121 -3.78 2.03 5.98
N GLU A 122 -4.74 2.95 5.99
CA GLU A 122 -5.23 3.56 7.22
C GLU A 122 -6.54 2.92 7.66
N PRO A 123 -6.79 2.77 8.97
CA PRO A 123 -8.06 2.28 9.46
C PRO A 123 -9.23 3.14 9.02
N ARG A 124 -10.34 2.49 8.62
CA ARG A 124 -11.60 3.19 8.35
C ARG A 124 -12.18 3.68 9.67
N LYS A 125 -12.16 4.99 9.87
CA LYS A 125 -12.67 5.63 11.07
C LYS A 125 -14.22 5.70 11.04
N PRO A 126 -14.90 5.47 12.18
CA PRO A 126 -16.33 5.75 12.30
C PRO A 126 -16.59 7.26 12.13
N LEU A 127 -17.76 7.62 11.61
CA LEU A 127 -18.21 9.01 11.54
C LEU A 127 -18.82 9.38 12.91
N LEU A 128 -17.97 9.80 13.84
CA LEU A 128 -18.36 10.21 15.18
C LEU A 128 -17.80 11.60 15.47
N ASP A 129 -18.60 12.42 16.13
CA ASP A 129 -18.14 13.69 16.65
C ASP A 129 -17.00 13.44 17.67
N ASN A 130 -16.09 14.42 17.78
CA ASN A 130 -14.98 14.43 18.74
C ASN A 130 -14.12 13.15 18.82
N LEU A 131 -14.12 12.30 17.78
CA LEU A 131 -13.35 11.05 17.73
C LEU A 131 -11.85 11.26 17.99
N SER A 132 -11.26 12.28 17.37
CA SER A 132 -9.83 12.62 17.50
C SER A 132 -9.42 12.95 18.94
N LYS A 133 -10.36 13.35 19.80
CA LYS A 133 -10.11 13.62 21.22
C LYS A 133 -9.73 12.34 21.97
N PHE A 134 -10.33 11.22 21.57
CA PHE A 134 -10.18 9.93 22.24
C PHE A 134 -9.20 8.98 21.51
N GLU A 135 -8.69 9.36 20.34
CA GLU A 135 -7.59 8.63 19.70
C GLU A 135 -6.40 8.59 20.65
N ASP A 136 -5.87 7.39 20.90
CA ASP A 136 -4.84 7.09 21.91
C ASP A 136 -5.26 7.36 23.38
N ASN A 137 -6.50 7.81 23.62
CA ASN A 137 -7.13 8.03 24.93
C ASN A 137 -8.41 7.19 25.08
N GLY A 138 -8.31 5.90 24.79
CA GLY A 138 -9.42 4.94 24.86
C GLY A 138 -10.01 4.54 23.51
N VAL A 139 -9.64 5.18 22.40
CA VAL A 139 -9.96 4.70 21.05
C VAL A 139 -8.70 4.22 20.35
N ALA A 140 -8.73 2.97 19.88
CA ALA A 140 -7.65 2.37 19.12
C ALA A 140 -8.20 1.67 17.87
N TYR A 141 -7.50 1.80 16.75
CA TYR A 141 -7.94 1.21 15.47
C TYR A 141 -7.27 -0.13 15.13
N MET A 142 -6.33 -0.54 15.96
CA MET A 142 -5.61 -1.79 15.86
C MET A 142 -5.16 -2.21 17.25
N ILE A 143 -5.11 -3.53 17.49
CA ILE A 143 -4.56 -4.09 18.72
C ILE A 143 -3.12 -4.50 18.41
N LYS A 144 -2.16 -3.78 19.00
CA LYS A 144 -0.72 -4.07 18.87
C LYS A 144 -0.25 -5.02 19.96
N ASP A 145 -0.61 -4.69 21.20
CA ASP A 145 -0.37 -5.50 22.38
C ASP A 145 -1.72 -5.72 23.06
N PRO A 146 -2.27 -6.95 23.07
CA PRO A 146 -3.58 -7.18 23.68
C PRO A 146 -3.56 -7.10 25.20
N GLU A 147 -2.40 -7.26 25.86
CA GLU A 147 -2.30 -7.25 27.33
C GLU A 147 -2.68 -5.89 27.93
N VAL A 148 -2.59 -4.81 27.17
CA VAL A 148 -3.03 -3.47 27.61
C VAL A 148 -4.54 -3.41 27.93
N TYR A 149 -5.32 -4.36 27.39
CA TYR A 149 -6.75 -4.48 27.60
C TYR A 149 -7.12 -5.45 28.75
N ARG A 150 -6.13 -6.02 29.45
CA ARG A 150 -6.37 -6.88 30.59
C ARG A 150 -7.19 -6.17 31.66
N ASP A 151 -8.23 -6.85 32.16
CA ASP A 151 -9.16 -6.35 33.17
C ASP A 151 -9.94 -5.07 32.76
N LYS A 152 -9.93 -4.67 31.49
CA LYS A 152 -10.67 -3.51 30.96
C LYS A 152 -12.03 -3.89 30.39
N LYS A 153 -12.98 -2.95 30.40
CA LYS A 153 -14.23 -3.01 29.63
C LYS A 153 -13.95 -2.56 28.20
N VAL A 154 -13.99 -3.48 27.26
CA VAL A 154 -13.66 -3.23 25.85
C VAL A 154 -14.91 -3.39 24.98
N ILE A 155 -15.16 -2.44 24.09
CA ILE A 155 -16.14 -2.55 23.02
C ILE A 155 -15.46 -2.59 21.66
N ILE A 156 -15.80 -3.59 20.86
CA ILE A 156 -15.32 -3.75 19.49
C ILE A 156 -16.48 -3.51 18.54
N ALA A 157 -16.28 -2.71 17.49
CA ALA A 157 -17.27 -2.57 16.43
C ALA A 157 -16.73 -3.10 15.11
N GLY A 158 -17.44 -4.04 14.49
CA GLY A 158 -17.00 -4.65 13.24
C GLY A 158 -17.71 -5.97 12.96
N GLY A 159 -17.48 -6.53 11.77
CA GLY A 159 -18.09 -7.83 11.42
C GLY A 159 -17.32 -8.66 10.40
N GLY A 160 -16.03 -8.39 10.22
CA GLY A 160 -15.10 -9.24 9.47
C GLY A 160 -14.20 -10.02 10.42
N ASP A 161 -13.27 -10.82 9.87
CA ASP A 161 -12.38 -11.71 10.62
C ASP A 161 -11.68 -11.02 11.79
N SER A 162 -11.05 -9.87 11.55
CA SER A 162 -10.34 -9.12 12.61
C SER A 162 -11.23 -8.78 13.79
N ALA A 163 -12.49 -8.42 13.57
CA ALA A 163 -13.40 -8.07 14.66
C ALA A 163 -13.78 -9.31 15.48
N LEU A 164 -14.01 -10.45 14.82
CA LEU A 164 -14.36 -11.70 15.47
C LEU A 164 -13.17 -12.25 16.27
N ASP A 165 -12.00 -12.36 15.64
CA ASP A 165 -10.81 -12.95 16.24
C ASP A 165 -10.37 -12.18 17.48
N TRP A 166 -10.38 -10.84 17.42
CA TRP A 166 -10.06 -10.00 18.57
C TRP A 166 -11.13 -10.07 19.66
N SER A 167 -12.41 -10.19 19.31
CA SER A 167 -13.46 -10.38 20.31
C SER A 167 -13.30 -11.70 21.07
N ILE A 168 -12.94 -12.77 20.36
CA ILE A 168 -12.66 -14.09 20.96
C ILE A 168 -11.44 -14.00 21.88
N PHE A 169 -10.33 -13.44 21.39
CA PHE A 169 -9.10 -13.33 22.16
C PHE A 169 -9.28 -12.47 23.42
N LEU A 170 -9.90 -11.28 23.27
CA LEU A 170 -10.09 -10.37 24.40
C LEU A 170 -11.08 -10.93 25.44
N ALA A 171 -12.01 -11.81 25.07
CA ALA A 171 -12.92 -12.45 26.03
C ALA A 171 -12.20 -13.32 27.07
N ASP A 172 -10.93 -13.68 26.84
CA ASP A 172 -10.08 -14.41 27.79
C ASP A 172 -9.26 -13.50 28.72
N ILE A 173 -9.11 -12.20 28.42
CA ILE A 173 -8.24 -11.29 29.19
C ILE A 173 -8.90 -10.01 29.71
N ALA A 174 -9.89 -9.47 28.99
CA ALA A 174 -10.61 -8.26 29.37
C ALA A 174 -11.65 -8.59 30.44
N SER A 175 -12.02 -7.61 31.29
CA SER A 175 -13.08 -7.83 32.30
C SER A 175 -14.46 -7.93 31.66
N GLN A 176 -14.67 -7.24 30.54
CA GLN A 176 -15.87 -7.33 29.74
C GLN A 176 -15.56 -7.05 28.27
N VAL A 177 -16.09 -7.88 27.36
CA VAL A 177 -16.04 -7.62 25.92
C VAL A 177 -17.45 -7.47 25.38
N THR A 178 -17.68 -6.37 24.66
CA THR A 178 -18.90 -6.15 23.90
C THR A 178 -18.57 -6.08 22.41
N LEU A 179 -19.21 -6.89 21.57
CA LEU A 179 -19.13 -6.81 20.12
C LEU A 179 -20.40 -6.15 19.57
N VAL A 180 -20.22 -5.10 18.77
CA VAL A 180 -21.29 -4.37 18.10
C VAL A 180 -21.18 -4.54 16.58
N HIS A 181 -22.27 -4.93 15.93
CA HIS A 181 -22.34 -4.97 14.47
C HIS A 181 -23.68 -4.45 13.95
N ARG A 182 -23.63 -3.71 12.85
CA ARG A 182 -24.81 -3.13 12.18
C ARG A 182 -25.75 -4.14 11.52
N ARG A 183 -25.41 -5.43 11.53
CA ARG A 183 -26.21 -6.52 10.96
C ARG A 183 -26.14 -7.73 11.88
N ASN A 184 -27.03 -8.69 11.66
CA ASN A 184 -26.97 -9.97 12.37
C ASN A 184 -25.99 -10.94 11.71
N GLU A 185 -25.63 -10.71 10.44
CA GLU A 185 -24.73 -11.56 9.67
C GLU A 185 -23.30 -11.02 9.64
N PHE A 186 -22.36 -11.90 9.97
CA PHE A 186 -20.92 -11.66 9.95
C PHE A 186 -20.29 -12.16 8.64
N ARG A 187 -19.14 -11.60 8.26
CA ARG A 187 -18.40 -11.91 7.04
C ARG A 187 -17.10 -12.67 7.27
N GLY A 188 -16.77 -12.97 8.53
CA GLY A 188 -15.56 -13.74 8.84
C GLY A 188 -15.76 -15.25 8.69
N ALA A 189 -14.70 -15.99 8.97
CA ALA A 189 -14.68 -17.45 8.96
C ALA A 189 -15.81 -18.03 9.85
N LEU A 190 -16.45 -19.10 9.37
CA LEU A 190 -17.57 -19.76 10.06
C LEU A 190 -17.19 -20.14 11.50
N ASP A 191 -16.00 -20.74 11.68
CA ASP A 191 -15.47 -21.13 12.99
C ASP A 191 -15.39 -19.94 13.97
N SER A 192 -14.95 -18.76 13.50
CA SER A 192 -14.90 -17.55 14.35
C SER A 192 -16.30 -17.04 14.70
N VAL A 193 -17.27 -17.14 13.78
CA VAL A 193 -18.67 -16.78 14.06
C VAL A 193 -19.29 -17.71 15.09
N GLU A 194 -19.11 -19.03 14.92
CA GLU A 194 -19.56 -20.04 15.88
C GLU A 194 -18.94 -19.81 17.26
N LYS A 195 -17.65 -19.48 17.31
CA LYS A 195 -16.95 -19.22 18.58
C LYS A 195 -17.47 -17.99 19.31
N VAL A 196 -17.75 -16.90 18.60
CA VAL A 196 -18.39 -15.72 19.18
C VAL A 196 -19.78 -16.07 19.73
N GLN A 197 -20.55 -16.88 19.01
CA GLN A 197 -21.86 -17.35 19.47
C GLN A 197 -21.75 -18.20 20.75
N GLU A 198 -20.80 -19.13 20.84
CA GLU A 198 -20.54 -19.90 22.06
C GLU A 198 -20.17 -19.00 23.26
N LEU A 199 -19.32 -18.00 23.05
CA LEU A 199 -18.88 -17.08 24.10
C LEU A 199 -20.04 -16.22 24.60
N LYS A 200 -20.91 -15.79 23.68
CA LYS A 200 -22.15 -15.09 24.00
C LYS A 200 -23.06 -15.95 24.86
N ASP A 201 -23.31 -17.20 24.46
CA ASP A 201 -24.21 -18.11 25.20
C ASP A 201 -23.68 -18.46 26.59
N LYS A 202 -22.34 -18.43 26.76
CA LYS A 202 -21.67 -18.59 28.06
C LYS A 202 -21.62 -17.30 28.89
N GLY A 203 -22.15 -16.18 28.39
CA GLY A 203 -22.10 -14.87 29.07
C GLY A 203 -20.69 -14.27 29.16
N ARG A 204 -19.74 -14.74 28.36
CA ARG A 204 -18.34 -14.25 28.33
C ARG A 204 -18.14 -13.10 27.34
N LEU A 205 -19.11 -12.89 26.44
CA LEU A 205 -19.09 -11.84 25.43
C LEU A 205 -20.50 -11.27 25.28
N ASN A 206 -20.64 -9.95 25.30
CA ASN A 206 -21.90 -9.28 25.04
C ASN A 206 -22.01 -8.97 23.54
N LEU A 207 -23.06 -9.46 22.88
CA LEU A 207 -23.29 -9.22 21.47
C LEU A 207 -24.48 -8.27 21.27
N ILE A 208 -24.26 -7.12 20.63
CA ILE A 208 -25.31 -6.15 20.34
C ILE A 208 -25.44 -5.98 18.82
N THR A 209 -26.45 -6.64 18.25
CA THR A 209 -26.77 -6.61 16.82
C THR A 209 -28.29 -6.61 16.60
N PRO A 210 -28.81 -5.98 15.53
CA PRO A 210 -28.11 -5.02 14.69
C PRO A 210 -28.04 -3.64 15.39
N ALA A 211 -26.83 -3.09 15.55
CA ALA A 211 -26.64 -1.82 16.25
C ALA A 211 -25.40 -1.05 15.75
N GLU A 212 -25.35 0.25 16.03
CA GLU A 212 -24.24 1.15 15.72
C GLU A 212 -23.89 2.02 16.92
N ILE A 213 -22.61 2.34 17.07
CA ILE A 213 -22.14 3.35 18.02
C ILE A 213 -22.32 4.71 17.36
N ILE A 214 -22.95 5.64 18.06
CA ILE A 214 -23.36 6.95 17.52
C ILE A 214 -22.73 8.14 18.25
N ALA A 215 -22.19 7.95 19.46
CA ALA A 215 -21.44 8.98 20.18
C ALA A 215 -20.44 8.38 21.17
N LEU A 216 -19.41 9.15 21.50
CA LEU A 216 -18.37 8.85 22.48
C LEU A 216 -18.41 9.91 23.59
N ASN A 217 -18.39 9.47 24.84
CA ASN A 217 -18.46 10.35 26.00
C ASN A 217 -17.22 10.20 26.89
N GLY A 218 -16.78 11.31 27.46
CA GLY A 218 -15.65 11.40 28.38
C GLY A 218 -14.95 12.76 28.33
N ASP A 219 -14.21 13.12 29.38
CA ASP A 219 -13.49 14.38 29.43
C ASP A 219 -12.11 14.30 28.77
N THR A 220 -11.19 13.49 29.28
CA THR A 220 -9.87 13.30 28.65
C THR A 220 -9.66 11.88 28.15
N GLN A 221 -10.33 10.91 28.76
CA GLN A 221 -10.35 9.51 28.39
C GLN A 221 -11.77 9.11 27.99
N LEU A 222 -11.89 8.06 27.18
CA LEU A 222 -13.19 7.44 26.92
C LEU A 222 -13.76 6.84 28.21
N GLU A 223 -15.02 7.14 28.51
CA GLU A 223 -15.73 6.62 29.70
C GLU A 223 -16.98 5.83 29.33
N SER A 224 -17.65 6.21 28.24
CA SER A 224 -18.81 5.47 27.73
C SER A 224 -19.04 5.71 26.24
N VAL A 225 -19.83 4.82 25.63
CA VAL A 225 -20.34 4.95 24.26
C VAL A 225 -21.85 4.96 24.26
N LEU A 226 -22.43 5.69 23.30
CA LEU A 226 -23.87 5.65 23.01
C LEU A 226 -24.10 4.70 21.83
N ILE A 227 -24.94 3.69 22.03
CA ILE A 227 -25.26 2.65 21.06
C ILE A 227 -26.73 2.79 20.66
N ARG A 228 -27.02 2.79 19.37
CA ARG A 228 -28.39 2.78 18.85
C ARG A 228 -28.67 1.44 18.16
N LYS A 229 -29.76 0.77 18.55
CA LYS A 229 -30.21 -0.42 17.82
C LYS A 229 -30.89 0.00 16.52
N ILE A 230 -30.60 -0.71 15.44
CA ILE A 230 -31.18 -0.43 14.12
C ILE A 230 -32.64 -0.89 14.07
N SER A 231 -33.00 -1.93 14.83
CA SER A 231 -34.38 -2.42 14.93
C SER A 231 -35.33 -1.46 15.64
N ASP A 232 -34.81 -0.55 16.47
CA ASP A 232 -35.60 0.48 17.15
C ASP A 232 -34.75 1.76 17.36
N ALA A 233 -34.95 2.73 16.46
CA ALA A 233 -34.17 3.97 16.47
C ALA A 233 -34.39 4.85 17.71
N LYS A 234 -35.38 4.55 18.56
CA LYS A 234 -35.62 5.26 19.82
C LYS A 234 -34.91 4.61 21.01
N GLU A 235 -34.37 3.40 20.85
CA GLU A 235 -33.63 2.71 21.89
C GLU A 235 -32.14 3.06 21.80
N GLU A 236 -31.73 4.03 22.60
CA GLU A 236 -30.32 4.39 22.80
C GLU A 236 -29.84 3.83 24.15
N LEU A 237 -28.70 3.13 24.12
CA LEU A 237 -28.06 2.53 25.28
C LEU A 237 -26.72 3.23 25.53
N ILE A 238 -26.54 3.77 26.73
CA ILE A 238 -25.23 4.20 27.20
C ILE A 238 -24.53 2.98 27.82
N LEU A 239 -23.34 2.67 27.32
CA LEU A 239 -22.51 1.59 27.85
C LEU A 239 -21.18 2.16 28.34
N GLU A 240 -20.88 1.99 29.63
CA GLU A 240 -19.57 2.31 30.20
C GLU A 240 -18.49 1.39 29.64
N VAL A 241 -17.41 1.99 29.14
CA VAL A 241 -16.28 1.27 28.54
C VAL A 241 -14.99 2.03 28.81
N ASP A 242 -13.90 1.29 28.97
CA ASP A 242 -12.55 1.87 29.03
C ASP A 242 -11.99 2.06 27.62
N ASN A 243 -12.35 1.17 26.68
CA ASN A 243 -11.77 1.14 25.34
C ASN A 243 -12.80 0.86 24.25
N PHE A 244 -12.69 1.59 23.13
CA PHE A 244 -13.43 1.36 21.91
C PHE A 244 -12.50 1.06 20.73
N ILE A 245 -12.75 -0.07 20.06
CA ILE A 245 -11.93 -0.58 18.97
C ILE A 245 -12.78 -0.77 17.70
N PRO A 246 -12.89 0.25 16.82
CA PRO A 246 -13.56 0.13 15.53
C PRO A 246 -12.69 -0.61 14.51
N LEU A 247 -13.07 -1.85 14.19
CA LEU A 247 -12.43 -2.73 13.22
C LEU A 247 -13.25 -2.79 11.93
N PHE A 248 -13.31 -1.66 11.23
CA PHE A 248 -14.11 -1.48 10.00
C PHE A 248 -13.35 -1.83 8.71
N GLY A 249 -12.15 -2.39 8.85
CA GLY A 249 -11.22 -2.65 7.77
C GLY A 249 -10.36 -1.42 7.46
N LEU A 250 -9.44 -1.59 6.53
CA LEU A 250 -8.51 -0.54 6.14
C LEU A 250 -8.98 0.14 4.85
N SER A 251 -8.53 1.37 4.64
CA SER A 251 -8.71 2.13 3.41
C SER A 251 -7.35 2.61 2.90
N PRO A 252 -7.07 2.45 1.60
CA PRO A 252 -5.86 2.96 1.00
C PRO A 252 -5.87 4.50 1.02
N LYS A 253 -4.72 5.09 1.35
CA LYS A 253 -4.50 6.53 1.40
C LYS A 253 -3.19 6.86 0.72
N LEU A 254 -3.21 7.88 -0.15
CA LEU A 254 -2.00 8.37 -0.82
C LEU A 254 -0.98 8.98 0.16
N GLY A 255 -1.40 9.31 1.39
CA GLY A 255 -0.55 9.96 2.37
C GLY A 255 -0.08 11.34 1.88
N PRO A 256 1.15 11.76 2.22
CA PRO A 256 1.69 13.07 1.82
C PRO A 256 1.70 13.33 0.30
N ILE A 257 1.71 12.26 -0.52
CA ILE A 257 1.62 12.38 -1.99
C ILE A 257 0.33 13.09 -2.42
N GLY A 258 -0.73 13.00 -1.61
CA GLY A 258 -1.99 13.71 -1.83
C GLY A 258 -1.84 15.22 -1.91
N ASP A 259 -0.82 15.78 -1.26
CA ASP A 259 -0.59 17.22 -1.14
C ASP A 259 0.39 17.76 -2.19
N TRP A 260 0.82 16.93 -3.14
CA TRP A 260 1.83 17.29 -4.15
C TRP A 260 1.27 18.08 -5.36
N GLY A 261 0.01 18.53 -5.30
CA GLY A 261 -0.65 19.25 -6.40
C GLY A 261 -1.07 18.36 -7.58
N LEU A 262 -1.17 17.05 -7.35
CA LEU A 262 -1.57 16.07 -8.34
C LEU A 262 -3.09 16.05 -8.52
N GLU A 263 -3.56 15.82 -9.75
CA GLU A 263 -4.96 15.52 -9.98
C GLU A 263 -5.30 14.12 -9.45
N ILE A 264 -6.20 14.07 -8.46
CA ILE A 264 -6.59 12.82 -7.78
C ILE A 264 -8.08 12.55 -8.01
N GLU A 265 -8.40 11.33 -8.42
CA GLU A 265 -9.76 10.82 -8.51
C GLU A 265 -9.90 9.57 -7.64
N LYS A 266 -10.83 9.59 -6.67
CA LYS A 266 -11.14 8.45 -5.79
C LYS A 266 -9.88 7.82 -5.13
N ASN A 267 -8.98 8.66 -4.63
CA ASN A 267 -7.69 8.28 -4.02
C ASN A 267 -6.70 7.61 -4.98
N ALA A 268 -6.80 7.87 -6.29
CA ALA A 268 -5.82 7.44 -7.28
C ALA A 268 -5.39 8.63 -8.15
N ILE A 269 -4.12 8.63 -8.57
CA ILE A 269 -3.52 9.72 -9.35
C ILE A 269 -3.98 9.59 -10.80
N LYS A 270 -4.61 10.62 -11.35
CA LYS A 270 -4.99 10.64 -12.76
C LYS A 270 -3.74 10.74 -13.63
N VAL A 271 -3.71 9.95 -14.69
CA VAL A 271 -2.62 9.93 -15.66
C VAL A 271 -3.13 9.89 -17.09
N ASP A 272 -2.29 10.32 -18.02
CA ASP A 272 -2.49 10.11 -19.45
C ASP A 272 -2.11 8.67 -19.85
N THR A 273 -2.81 8.07 -20.82
CA THR A 273 -2.57 6.67 -21.23
C THR A 273 -1.50 6.49 -22.30
N PHE A 274 -0.95 7.57 -22.85
CA PHE A 274 0.17 7.54 -23.79
C PHE A 274 1.47 7.17 -23.09
N ASP A 275 1.74 7.74 -21.92
CA ASP A 275 3.00 7.57 -21.19
C ASP A 275 2.88 7.54 -19.65
N TYR A 276 1.66 7.57 -19.10
CA TYR A 276 1.39 7.56 -17.67
C TYR A 276 1.91 8.78 -16.90
N GLN A 277 2.07 9.90 -17.61
CA GLN A 277 2.38 11.19 -16.99
C GLN A 277 1.17 11.74 -16.24
N THR A 278 1.44 12.39 -15.11
CA THR A 278 0.44 13.11 -14.33
C THR A 278 0.15 14.49 -14.94
N ASN A 279 -0.67 15.30 -14.29
CA ASN A 279 -0.86 16.71 -14.65
C ASN A 279 0.42 17.57 -14.49
N ILE A 280 1.46 17.06 -13.82
CA ILE A 280 2.73 17.76 -13.63
C ILE A 280 3.79 17.15 -14.55
N PRO A 281 4.29 17.90 -15.57
CA PRO A 281 5.32 17.39 -16.47
C PRO A 281 6.59 16.99 -15.72
N GLY A 282 7.05 15.75 -15.97
CA GLY A 282 8.20 15.15 -15.27
C GLY A 282 7.82 14.30 -14.05
N ILE A 283 6.55 14.32 -13.64
CA ILE A 283 5.99 13.40 -12.63
C ILE A 283 5.07 12.40 -13.31
N TYR A 284 5.34 11.12 -13.09
CA TYR A 284 4.56 9.99 -13.60
C TYR A 284 3.96 9.21 -12.44
N ALA A 285 2.90 8.45 -12.71
CA ALA A 285 2.34 7.52 -11.73
C ALA A 285 2.05 6.17 -12.41
N ILE A 286 2.55 5.08 -11.83
CA ILE A 286 2.49 3.72 -12.40
C ILE A 286 2.08 2.69 -11.34
N GLY A 287 1.46 1.59 -11.76
CA GLY A 287 0.93 0.56 -10.87
C GLY A 287 -0.37 1.00 -10.18
N ASP A 288 -0.69 0.40 -9.04
CA ASP A 288 -2.01 0.54 -8.41
C ASP A 288 -2.38 1.97 -7.93
N VAL A 289 -1.40 2.87 -7.92
CA VAL A 289 -1.54 4.25 -7.41
C VAL A 289 -2.25 5.16 -8.40
N ASN A 290 -2.26 4.81 -9.70
CA ASN A 290 -2.84 5.63 -10.76
C ASN A 290 -4.27 5.20 -11.13
N THR A 291 -4.92 6.03 -11.95
CA THR A 291 -6.22 5.73 -12.56
C THR A 291 -6.34 6.32 -13.96
N TYR A 292 -7.04 5.58 -14.82
CA TYR A 292 -7.41 5.95 -16.19
C TYR A 292 -8.56 5.03 -16.64
N PRO A 293 -9.31 5.36 -17.72
CA PRO A 293 -10.38 4.50 -18.23
C PRO A 293 -9.89 3.07 -18.53
N GLY A 294 -10.50 2.08 -17.90
CA GLY A 294 -10.12 0.67 -18.06
C GLY A 294 -8.95 0.19 -17.19
N LYS A 295 -8.46 1.01 -16.24
CA LYS A 295 -7.42 0.60 -15.28
C LYS A 295 -7.81 -0.69 -14.54
N LEU A 296 -6.88 -1.65 -14.53
CA LEU A 296 -6.90 -2.82 -13.67
C LEU A 296 -5.72 -2.78 -12.70
N LYS A 297 -5.97 -3.12 -11.43
CA LYS A 297 -4.95 -3.16 -10.37
C LYS A 297 -4.26 -4.52 -10.33
N LEU A 298 -3.48 -4.78 -11.38
CA LEU A 298 -2.76 -6.03 -11.57
C LEU A 298 -1.29 -5.74 -11.82
N ILE A 299 -0.41 -6.61 -11.32
CA ILE A 299 1.05 -6.45 -11.42
C ILE A 299 1.50 -6.33 -12.89
N LEU A 300 0.97 -7.17 -13.78
CA LEU A 300 1.27 -7.11 -15.22
C LEU A 300 0.89 -5.78 -15.89
N CYS A 301 -0.20 -5.13 -15.45
CA CYS A 301 -0.57 -3.80 -15.95
C CYS A 301 0.46 -2.78 -15.49
N GLY A 302 0.87 -2.83 -14.22
CA GLY A 302 1.95 -1.99 -13.70
C GLY A 302 3.28 -2.17 -14.45
N PHE A 303 3.62 -3.38 -14.89
CA PHE A 303 4.81 -3.61 -15.72
C PHE A 303 4.72 -2.89 -17.07
N HIS A 304 3.60 -3.02 -17.77
CA HIS A 304 3.36 -2.27 -19.01
C HIS A 304 3.45 -0.76 -18.80
N GLU A 305 2.87 -0.27 -17.71
CA GLU A 305 2.89 1.15 -17.35
C GLU A 305 4.31 1.67 -17.14
N ALA A 306 5.14 0.91 -16.43
CA ALA A 306 6.55 1.22 -16.24
C ALA A 306 7.32 1.29 -17.58
N THR A 307 7.05 0.36 -18.51
CA THR A 307 7.70 0.32 -19.83
C THR A 307 7.43 1.59 -20.64
N LEU A 308 6.16 2.02 -20.77
CA LEU A 308 5.82 3.23 -21.53
C LEU A 308 6.35 4.51 -20.85
N MET A 309 6.23 4.58 -19.52
CA MET A 309 6.74 5.71 -18.73
C MET A 309 8.23 5.93 -18.97
N CYS A 310 9.04 4.88 -18.94
CA CYS A 310 10.49 4.99 -19.10
C CYS A 310 10.89 5.56 -20.47
N GLN A 311 10.16 5.25 -21.54
CA GLN A 311 10.42 5.82 -22.88
C GLN A 311 10.19 7.34 -22.89
N SER A 312 9.11 7.81 -22.27
CA SER A 312 8.83 9.24 -22.13
C SER A 312 9.86 9.94 -21.23
N ALA A 313 10.22 9.31 -20.11
CA ALA A 313 11.25 9.81 -19.20
C ALA A 313 12.61 10.00 -19.91
N PHE A 314 13.03 9.02 -20.72
CA PHE A 314 14.26 9.13 -21.51
C PHE A 314 14.23 10.34 -22.45
N GLN A 315 13.12 10.54 -23.18
CA GLN A 315 12.99 11.66 -24.11
C GLN A 315 13.02 13.02 -23.40
N LYS A 316 12.46 13.12 -22.18
CA LYS A 316 12.55 14.35 -21.37
C LYS A 316 13.97 14.62 -20.87
N ILE A 317 14.70 13.59 -20.45
CA ILE A 317 16.08 13.72 -19.96
C ILE A 317 17.05 14.01 -21.12
N HIS A 318 16.74 13.52 -22.32
CA HIS A 318 17.58 13.64 -23.51
C HIS A 318 16.78 14.10 -24.74
N PRO A 319 16.29 15.37 -24.78
CA PRO A 319 15.40 15.86 -25.84
C PRO A 319 16.04 15.81 -27.24
N ASP A 320 17.37 15.89 -27.32
CA ASP A 320 18.11 15.86 -28.58
C ASP A 320 18.44 14.43 -29.06
N LYS A 321 18.12 13.40 -28.27
CA LYS A 321 18.43 12.00 -28.61
C LYS A 321 17.20 11.24 -29.07
N LYS A 322 17.21 10.79 -30.32
CA LYS A 322 16.27 9.78 -30.79
C LYS A 322 16.70 8.39 -30.30
N TYR A 323 15.97 7.81 -29.34
CA TYR A 323 16.17 6.42 -28.95
C TYR A 323 15.63 5.49 -30.05
N VAL A 324 16.43 4.48 -30.42
CA VAL A 324 16.02 3.40 -31.31
C VAL A 324 15.85 2.16 -30.44
N MET A 325 14.61 1.73 -30.26
CA MET A 325 14.30 0.53 -29.50
C MET A 325 15.01 -0.68 -30.11
N LYS A 326 15.78 -1.38 -29.29
CA LYS A 326 16.40 -2.67 -29.63
C LYS A 326 15.77 -3.74 -28.78
N TYR A 327 15.49 -4.89 -29.39
CA TYR A 327 15.03 -6.07 -28.66
C TYR A 327 16.17 -6.62 -27.80
N THR A 328 15.87 -6.98 -26.56
CA THR A 328 16.85 -7.56 -25.61
C THR A 328 17.45 -8.86 -26.13
N THR A 329 16.71 -9.61 -26.97
CA THR A 329 17.18 -10.82 -27.66
C THR A 329 18.26 -10.55 -28.70
N VAL A 330 18.33 -9.34 -29.25
CA VAL A 330 19.31 -8.94 -30.27
C VAL A 330 20.46 -8.15 -29.66
N GLY A 331 20.15 -7.17 -28.81
CA GLY A 331 21.14 -6.27 -28.21
C GLY A 331 21.76 -6.78 -26.91
N GLY A 332 21.18 -7.82 -26.30
CA GLY A 332 21.49 -8.24 -24.95
C GLY A 332 21.10 -7.20 -23.89
N VAL A 333 21.49 -7.46 -22.65
CA VAL A 333 21.38 -6.55 -21.50
C VAL A 333 22.79 -6.26 -21.00
N SER A 334 23.14 -4.98 -20.87
CA SER A 334 24.41 -4.56 -20.27
C SER A 334 24.15 -3.78 -18.98
N GLY A 335 24.63 -4.30 -17.85
CA GLY A 335 24.53 -3.65 -16.55
C GLY A 335 25.47 -2.45 -16.40
N PHE A 336 25.25 -1.67 -15.35
CA PHE A 336 26.18 -0.62 -14.90
C PHE A 336 27.38 -1.20 -14.14
N ASP A 337 27.26 -2.43 -13.65
CA ASP A 337 28.35 -3.22 -13.05
C ASP A 337 29.30 -3.86 -14.08
N GLY A 338 29.07 -3.63 -15.37
CA GLY A 338 29.85 -4.21 -16.47
C GLY A 338 29.40 -5.61 -16.90
N THR A 339 28.39 -6.21 -16.23
CA THR A 339 27.83 -7.50 -16.66
C THR A 339 27.14 -7.37 -18.02
N LYS A 340 27.21 -8.45 -18.81
CA LYS A 340 26.55 -8.56 -20.11
C LYS A 340 25.82 -9.89 -20.22
N LYS A 341 24.54 -9.84 -20.58
CA LYS A 341 23.71 -11.00 -20.94
C LYS A 341 23.42 -10.89 -22.43
N GLU A 342 23.96 -11.78 -23.25
CA GLU A 342 23.74 -11.78 -24.70
C GLU A 342 23.43 -13.20 -25.20
N ALA A 343 22.65 -13.30 -26.28
CA ALA A 343 22.39 -14.58 -26.91
C ALA A 343 23.70 -15.15 -27.51
N PRO A 344 23.90 -16.47 -27.51
CA PRO A 344 25.03 -17.09 -28.19
C PRO A 344 25.05 -16.65 -29.66
N LYS A 345 26.22 -16.21 -30.13
CA LYS A 345 26.37 -15.86 -31.55
C LYS A 345 26.25 -17.12 -32.39
N ALA A 346 25.50 -17.06 -33.47
CA ALA A 346 25.38 -18.16 -34.42
C ALA A 346 26.77 -18.55 -34.94
N VAL A 347 27.12 -19.83 -34.83
CA VAL A 347 28.36 -20.36 -35.40
C VAL A 347 28.13 -20.54 -36.90
N VAL A 348 28.69 -19.65 -37.70
CA VAL A 348 28.69 -19.79 -39.16
C VAL A 348 29.84 -20.72 -39.52
N LYS A 349 29.52 -21.92 -39.99
CA LYS A 349 30.49 -22.87 -40.53
C LYS A 349 30.25 -23.00 -42.02
N ALA A 350 31.29 -22.82 -42.83
CA ALA A 350 31.21 -23.14 -44.25
C ALA A 350 31.03 -24.66 -44.39
N ILE A 351 30.16 -25.06 -45.32
CA ILE A 351 30.09 -26.44 -45.79
C ILE A 351 31.23 -26.57 -46.82
N GLU A 352 32.20 -27.45 -46.55
CA GLU A 352 33.26 -27.81 -47.50
C GLU A 352 32.73 -28.77 -48.58
#